data_AF-A0A536T5J1-F1
#
_entry.id   AF-A0A536T5J1-F1
#
_cell.length_a   1.000
_cell.length_b   1.000
_cell.length_c   1.000
_cell.angle_alpha   90.00
_cell.angle_beta   90.00
_cell.angle_gamma   90.00
#
_symmetry.space_group_name_H-M   'P 1'
#
loop_
_entity.id
_entity.type
_entity.pdbx_description
1 polymer ?
#
loop_
_entity_poly.entity_id
_entity_poly.type
_entity_poly.pdbx_seq_one_letter_code
_entity_poly.pdbx_strand_id
1 'polypeptide(L)' 'MKKLDAIDLKILAELQRDGRLSIVALAKIVGLSPTPCAERVRALEA' A
#
# COMPACT_ATOMS: atom_id res chain seq x y z
N MET A 1 1.08 -17.74 -6.76
CA MET A 1 1.19 -16.26 -6.88
C MET A 1 -0.06 -15.65 -6.26
N LYS A 2 0.11 -14.81 -5.23
CA LYS A 2 -1.01 -14.12 -4.59
C LYS A 2 -1.58 -13.12 -5.60
N LYS A 3 -2.89 -13.14 -5.81
CA LYS A 3 -3.53 -12.24 -6.78
C LYS A 3 -3.56 -10.84 -6.15
N LEU A 4 -2.81 -9.90 -6.73
CA LEU A 4 -2.91 -8.49 -6.33
C LEU A 4 -4.31 -7.99 -6.64
N ASP A 5 -4.92 -7.30 -5.68
CA ASP A 5 -6.17 -6.60 -5.91
C ASP A 5 -5.92 -5.13 -6.32
N ALA A 6 -7.00 -4.40 -6.57
CA ALA A 6 -6.92 -3.00 -7.00
C ALA A 6 -6.27 -2.08 -5.95
N ILE A 7 -6.40 -2.41 -4.66
CA ILE A 7 -5.77 -1.64 -3.58
C ILE A 7 -4.26 -1.86 -3.60
N ASP A 8 -3.84 -3.12 -3.77
CA ASP A 8 -2.41 -3.46 -3.83
C ASP A 8 -1.71 -2.76 -5.00
N LEU A 9 -2.36 -2.73 -6.17
CA LEU A 9 -1.86 -1.99 -7.33
C LEU A 9 -1.75 -0.48 -7.06
N LYS A 10 -2.71 0.09 -6.33
CA LYS A 10 -2.69 1.51 -5.96
C LYS A 10 -1.60 1.81 -4.93
N ILE A 11 -1.38 0.91 -3.97
CA ILE A 11 -0.26 0.98 -3.00
C ILE A 11 1.07 1.00 -3.75
N LEU A 12 1.28 0.06 -4.67
CA LEU A 12 2.51 0.00 -5.47
C LEU A 12 2.69 1.26 -6.32
N ALA A 13 1.64 1.77 -6.95
CA ALA A 13 1.72 2.98 -7.76
C ALA A 13 2.15 4.21 -6.93
N GLU A 14 1.59 4.39 -5.73
CA GLU A 14 1.98 5.51 -4.86
C GLU A 14 3.39 5.33 -4.28
N LEU A 15 3.78 4.11 -3.90
CA LEU A 15 5.14 3.84 -3.41
C LEU A 15 6.20 3.96 -4.50
N GLN A 16 5.89 3.60 -5.74
CA GLN A 16 6.77 3.84 -6.89
C GLN A 16 6.92 5.33 -7.19
N ARG A 17 5.86 6.11 -6.99
CA ARG A 17 5.87 7.57 -7.17
C ARG A 17 6.64 8.28 -6.06
N ASP A 18 6.43 7.86 -4.81
CA ASP A 18 7.12 8.38 -3.63
C ASP A 18 7.27 7.31 -2.55
N GLY A 19 8.43 6.64 -2.55
CA GLY A 19 8.77 5.61 -1.56
C GLY A 19 9.04 6.14 -0.15
N ARG A 20 9.02 7.46 0.07
CA ARG A 20 9.18 8.07 1.40
C ARG A 20 7.84 8.32 2.09
N LEU A 21 6.72 7.98 1.45
CA LEU A 21 5.40 8.10 2.05
C LEU A 21 5.31 7.29 3.34
N SER A 22 4.84 7.94 4.41
CA SER A 22 4.49 7.22 5.62
C SER A 22 3.26 6.34 5.37
N ILE A 23 3.15 5.23 6.11
CA ILE A 23 1.98 4.34 6.04
C ILE A 23 0.67 5.11 6.29
N VAL A 24 0.68 6.12 7.15
CA VAL A 24 -0.51 6.94 7.44
C VAL A 24 -0.91 7.78 6.22
N ALA A 25 0.06 8.40 5.54
CA ALA A 25 -0.20 9.16 4.32
C ALA A 25 -0.66 8.25 3.18
N LEU A 26 0.01 7.12 3.00
CA LEU A 26 -0.34 6.10 2.00
C LEU A 26 -1.76 5.58 2.23
N ALA A 27 -2.10 5.21 3.46
CA ALA A 27 -3.43 4.73 3.85
C ALA A 27 -4.53 5.75 3.48
N LYS A 28 -4.28 7.05 3.73
CA LYS A 28 -5.20 8.12 3.36
C LYS A 28 -5.41 8.23 1.85
N ILE A 29 -4.35 8.06 1.05
CA ILE A 29 -4.42 8.13 -0.42
C ILE A 29 -5.17 6.91 -0.99
N VAL A 30 -4.92 5.72 -0.45
CA VAL A 30 -5.55 4.48 -0.94
C VAL A 30 -6.94 4.23 -0.35
N GLY A 31 -7.37 5.00 0.65
CA GLY A 31 -8.70 4.89 1.25
C GLY A 31 -8.81 3.79 2.32
N LEU A 32 -7.71 3.53 3.03
CA LEU A 32 -7.62 2.55 4.11
C LEU A 32 -7.29 3.20 5.45
N SER A 33 -7.47 2.45 6.54
CA SER A 33 -6.83 2.77 7.81
C SER A 33 -5.35 2.32 7.81
N PRO A 34 -4.51 2.87 8.71
CA PRO A 34 -3.07 2.59 8.70
C PRO A 34 -2.72 1.10 8.88
N THR A 35 -3.45 0.38 9.73
CA THR A 35 -3.20 -1.05 10.03
C THR A 35 -3.34 -1.96 8.80
N PRO A 36 -4.48 -2.01 8.08
CA PRO A 36 -4.62 -2.83 6.88
C PRO A 36 -3.71 -2.36 5.74
N CYS A 37 -3.35 -1.07 5.68
CA CYS A 37 -2.37 -0.59 4.72
C CYS A 37 -0.98 -1.19 5.00
N ALA A 38 -0.54 -1.22 6.27
CA ALA A 38 0.73 -1.80 6.67
C ALA A 38 0.81 -3.31 6.37
N GLU A 39 -0.26 -4.05 6.67
CA GLU A 39 -0.32 -5.49 6.39
C GLU A 39 -0.21 -5.79 4.89
N ARG A 40 -0.87 -4.98 4.05
CA ARG A 40 -0.79 -5.10 2.59
C ARG A 40 0.60 -4.79 2.06
N VAL A 41 1.22 -3.70 2.52
CA VAL A 41 2.61 -3.37 2.14
C VAL A 41 3.55 -4.52 2.51
N ARG A 42 3.44 -5.06 3.72
CA ARG A 42 4.24 -6.21 4.17
C ARG A 42 4.00 -7.47 3.33
N ALA A 43 2.78 -7.69 2.87
CA ALA A 43 2.43 -8.79 1.98
C ALA A 43 2.93 -8.60 0.54
N LEU A 44 3.27 -7.38 0.13
CA LEU A 44 3.87 -7.04 -1.16
C LEU A 44 5.41 -7.12 -1.13
N GLU A 45 6.03 -7.09 0.05
CA GLU A 45 7.47 -7.26 0.26
C GLU A 45 7.92 -8.73 0.30
N ALA A 46 7.00 -9.66 0.53
CA ALA A 46 7.24 -11.10 0.68
C ALA A 46 7.17 -11.87 -0.65
#